data_AF-A0A3N5USI4-F1
#
_entry.id   AF-A0A3N5USI4-F1
#
_cell.length_a   1.000
_cell.length_b   1.000
_cell.length_c   1.000
_cell.angle_alpha   90.00
_cell.angle_beta   90.00
_cell.angle_gamma   90.00
#
_symmetry.space_group_name_H-M   'P 1'
#
loop_
_entity.id
_entity.type
_entity.pdbx_description
1 polymer ?
#
loop_
_entity_poly.entity_id
_entity_poly.type
_entity_poly.pdbx_seq_one_letter_code
_entity_poly.pdbx_strand_id
1 'polypeptide(L)'
;MFTNILVPVDGSDNSYRALDAALLLSEKLGSNITVAHVMEQVPITHIESEKLLSELLEAYKKENQDILSKCSEIATQKGLTI
;
A
#
# COMPACT_ATOMS: atom_id res chain seq x y z
N MET A 1 10.27 20.43 -12.53
CA MET A 1 9.88 20.22 -11.12
C MET A 1 9.09 18.93 -11.05
N PHE A 2 9.24 18.12 -10.00
CA PHE A 2 8.46 16.88 -9.86
C PHE A 2 7.07 17.24 -9.33
N THR A 3 6.02 16.97 -10.11
CA THR A 3 4.64 17.32 -9.76
C THR A 3 3.82 16.13 -9.26
N ASN A 4 4.25 14.91 -9.57
CA ASN A 4 3.62 13.67 -9.12
C ASN A 4 4.71 12.69 -8.66
N ILE A 5 4.49 12.02 -7.53
CA ILE A 5 5.41 11.06 -6.92
C ILE A 5 4.66 9.73 -6.73
N LEU A 6 5.07 8.69 -7.45
CA LEU A 6 4.57 7.33 -7.23
C LEU A 6 5.40 6.66 -6.13
N VAL A 7 4.74 6.14 -5.10
CA VAL A 7 5.37 5.43 -3.99
C VAL A 7 4.90 3.96 -4.01
N PRO A 8 5.72 3.01 -4.47
CA PRO A 8 5.42 1.60 -4.32
C PRO A 8 5.56 1.18 -2.85
N VAL A 9 4.58 0.44 -2.33
CA VAL A 9 4.61 -0.15 -1.00
C VAL A 9 4.39 -1.66 -1.05
N ASP A 10 5.12 -2.39 -0.22
CA ASP A 10 5.13 -3.86 -0.13
C ASP A 10 4.69 -4.38 1.25
N GLY A 11 4.28 -3.48 2.14
CA GLY A 11 3.92 -3.80 3.53
C GLY A 11 5.11 -3.83 4.51
N SER A 12 6.35 -3.68 4.04
CA SER A 12 7.54 -3.63 4.90
C SER A 12 7.75 -2.28 5.59
N ASP A 13 8.42 -2.29 6.75
CA ASP A 13 8.85 -1.06 7.44
C ASP A 13 9.83 -0.21 6.61
N ASN A 14 10.45 -0.79 5.57
CA ASN A 14 11.26 -0.02 4.63
C ASN A 14 10.37 0.79 3.67
N SER A 15 9.29 0.20 3.14
CA SER A 15 8.39 0.92 2.24
C SER A 15 7.59 2.01 2.97
N TYR A 16 7.16 1.79 4.21
CA TYR A 16 6.53 2.84 5.01
C TYR A 16 7.47 4.02 5.30
N ARG A 17 8.78 3.77 5.47
CA ARG A 17 9.77 4.85 5.64
C ARG A 17 10.14 5.54 4.32
N ALA A 18 9.99 4.86 3.19
CA ALA A 18 10.05 5.49 1.87
C ALA A 18 8.84 6.42 1.64
N LEU A 19 7.64 6.01 2.06
CA LEU A 19 6.44 6.87 2.07
C LEU A 19 6.63 8.11 2.95
N ASP A 20 7.19 7.97 4.15
CA ASP A 20 7.49 9.10 5.05
C ASP A 20 8.40 10.16 4.38
N ALA A 21 9.47 9.70 3.72
CA ALA A 21 10.38 10.55 2.96
C ALA A 21 9.71 11.17 1.72
N ALA A 22 8.84 10.44 1.03
CA ALA A 22 8.08 10.95 -0.11
C ALA A 22 7.11 12.05 0.30
N LEU A 23 6.40 11.91 1.42
CA LEU A 23 5.49 12.90 2.00
C LEU A 23 6.23 14.21 2.35
N LEU A 24 7.44 14.12 2.91
CA LEU A 24 8.29 15.28 3.16
C LEU A 24 8.71 16.00 1.87
N LEU A 25 8.96 15.24 0.79
CA LEU A 25 9.31 15.80 -0.52
C LEU A 25 8.09 16.44 -1.20
N SER A 26 6.92 15.81 -1.15
CA SER A 26 5.71 16.32 -1.78
C SER A 26 5.25 17.64 -1.16
N GLU A 27 5.31 17.77 0.17
CA GLU A 27 5.02 19.02 0.88
C GLU A 27 5.94 20.16 0.40
N LYS A 28 7.26 19.91 0.35
CA LYS A 28 8.26 20.92 -0.07
C LYS A 28 8.18 21.29 -1.56
N LEU A 29 7.63 20.41 -2.39
CA LEU A 29 7.57 20.58 -3.84
C LEU A 29 6.16 20.93 -4.36
N GLY A 30 5.13 20.90 -3.50
CA GLY A 30 3.74 20.99 -3.94
C GLY A 30 3.33 19.86 -4.89
N SER A 31 3.91 18.67 -4.71
CA SER A 31 3.63 17.49 -5.54
C SER A 31 2.42 16.72 -5.03
N ASN A 32 1.71 16.03 -5.92
CA ASN A 32 0.79 14.96 -5.54
C ASN A 32 1.57 13.67 -5.25
N ILE A 33 1.08 12.85 -4.32
CA ILE A 33 1.52 11.47 -4.14
C ILE A 33 0.46 10.53 -4.70
N THR A 34 0.91 9.37 -5.17
CA THR A 34 0.06 8.19 -5.38
C THR A 34 0.78 7.00 -4.77
N VAL A 35 0.12 6.28 -3.87
CA VAL A 35 0.64 5.02 -3.32
C VAL A 35 0.13 3.85 -4.14
N ALA A 36 1.00 2.89 -4.45
CA ALA A 36 0.65 1.69 -5.17
C ALA A 36 1.15 0.44 -4.42
N HIS A 37 0.24 -0.50 -4.16
CA HIS A 37 0.55 -1.83 -3.66
C HIS A 37 0.22 -2.87 -4.74
N VAL A 38 1.03 -3.92 -4.85
CA VAL A 38 0.84 -5.01 -5.81
C VAL A 38 0.67 -6.30 -5.03
N MET A 39 -0.52 -6.90 -5.12
CA MET A 39 -0.80 -8.19 -4.51
C MET A 39 -0.03 -9.30 -5.24
N GLU A 40 0.68 -10.13 -4.49
CA GLU A 40 1.34 -11.31 -5.04
C GLU A 40 0.31 -12.37 -5.50
N GLN A 41 0.68 -13.18 -6.50
CA GLN A 41 -0.17 -14.28 -6.94
C GLN A 41 -0.08 -15.45 -5.95
N VAL A 42 -1.17 -15.66 -5.21
CA VAL A 42 -1.31 -16.81 -4.30
C VAL A 42 -1.28 -18.13 -5.11
N PRO A 43 -0.41 -19.09 -4.77
CA PRO A 43 -0.32 -20.37 -5.49
C PRO A 43 -1.48 -21.32 -5.11
N ILE A 44 -2.66 -21.05 -5.66
CA ILE A 44 -3.93 -21.75 -5.35
C ILE A 44 -4.08 -23.14 -6.02
N THR A 45 -3.05 -23.64 -6.70
CA THR A 45 -3.09 -24.84 -7.57
C THR A 45 -3.40 -26.17 -6.89
N HIS A 46 -3.43 -26.21 -5.54
CA HIS A 46 -3.64 -27.42 -4.75
C HIS A 46 -4.83 -27.30 -3.76
N ILE A 47 -5.72 -26.32 -3.95
CA ILE A 47 -6.86 -26.08 -3.06
C ILE A 47 -8.14 -26.63 -3.70
N GLU A 48 -8.56 -27.84 -3.28
CA GLU A 48 -9.78 -28.49 -3.78
C GLU A 48 -11.07 -27.95 -3.14
N SER A 49 -10.97 -27.33 -1.97
CA SER A 49 -12.14 -26.78 -1.25
C SER A 49 -12.41 -25.34 -1.67
N GLU A 50 -13.50 -25.12 -2.41
CA GLU A 50 -13.98 -23.79 -2.83
C GLU A 50 -14.17 -22.83 -1.64
N LYS A 51 -14.66 -23.35 -0.50
CA LYS A 51 -14.80 -22.59 0.73
C LYS A 51 -13.43 -22.10 1.24
N LEU A 52 -12.45 -23.01 1.33
CA LEU A 52 -11.12 -22.67 1.81
C LEU A 52 -10.41 -21.69 0.88
N LEU A 53 -10.58 -21.85 -0.44
CA LEU A 53 -10.08 -20.92 -1.45
C LEU A 53 -10.67 -19.52 -1.26
N SER A 54 -11.98 -19.42 -1.03
CA SER A 54 -12.68 -18.15 -0.80
C SER A 54 -12.23 -17.47 0.49
N GLU A 55 -12.13 -18.21 1.59
CA GLU A 55 -11.64 -17.70 2.88
C GLU A 55 -10.18 -17.22 2.79
N LEU A 56 -9.33 -17.94 2.05
CA LEU A 56 -7.94 -17.56 1.82
C LEU A 56 -7.82 -16.28 0.99
N LEU A 57 -8.56 -16.18 -0.12
CA LEU A 57 -8.52 -15.01 -1.01
C LEU A 57 -9.02 -13.73 -0.31
N GLU A 58 -10.08 -13.81 0.49
CA GLU A 58 -10.54 -12.65 1.26
C GLU A 58 -9.58 -12.27 2.40
N ALA A 59 -8.87 -13.24 3.01
CA ALA A 59 -7.82 -12.94 3.99
C ALA A 59 -6.65 -12.17 3.35
N TYR A 60 -6.11 -12.65 2.22
CA TYR A 60 -5.05 -11.94 1.48
C TYR A 60 -5.50 -10.54 1.04
N LYS A 61 -6.69 -10.43 0.44
CA LYS A 61 -7.26 -9.16 -0.02
C LYS A 61 -7.41 -8.17 1.13
N LYS A 62 -7.82 -8.62 2.31
CA LYS A 62 -7.89 -7.78 3.51
C LYS A 62 -6.50 -7.29 3.93
N GLU A 63 -5.52 -8.17 4.06
CA GLU A 63 -4.13 -7.80 4.42
C GLU A 63 -3.54 -6.77 3.44
N ASN A 64 -3.80 -6.95 2.14
CA ASN A 64 -3.40 -6.02 1.08
C ASN A 64 -4.11 -4.65 1.19
N GLN A 65 -5.36 -4.62 1.65
CA GLN A 65 -6.09 -3.38 1.95
C GLN A 65 -5.59 -2.70 3.24
N ASP A 66 -5.22 -3.48 4.27
CA ASP A 66 -4.68 -2.97 5.53
C ASP A 66 -3.33 -2.26 5.30
N ILE A 67 -2.49 -2.74 4.36
CA ILE A 67 -1.26 -2.06 3.91
C ILE A 67 -1.54 -0.65 3.36
N LEU A 68 -2.53 -0.51 2.48
CA LEU A 68 -2.91 0.79 1.92
C LEU A 68 -3.58 1.70 2.97
N SER A 69 -4.40 1.13 3.85
CA SER A 69 -5.04 1.86 4.95
C SER A 69 -4.01 2.48 5.89
N LYS A 70 -2.97 1.72 6.26
CA LYS A 70 -1.82 2.20 7.04
C LYS A 70 -1.05 3.32 6.33
N CYS A 71 -0.96 3.31 4.99
CA CYS A 71 -0.37 4.42 4.24
C CYS A 71 -1.18 5.71 4.40
N SER A 72 -2.51 5.62 4.28
CA SER A 72 -3.42 6.76 4.49
C SER A 72 -3.37 7.29 5.92
N GLU A 73 -3.22 6.42 6.92
CA GLU A 73 -2.99 6.82 8.31
C GLU A 73 -1.69 7.61 8.49
N ILE A 74 -0.57 7.12 7.92
CA ILE A 74 0.75 7.79 7.97
C ILE A 74 0.67 9.20 7.33
N ALA A 75 -0.02 9.35 6.20
CA ALA A 75 -0.21 10.65 5.57
C ALA A 75 -1.11 11.57 6.42
N THR A 76 -2.24 11.05 6.92
CA THR A 76 -3.20 11.82 7.73
C THR A 76 -2.55 12.33 9.03
N GLN A 77 -1.69 11.52 9.67
CA GLN A 77 -0.91 11.93 10.86
C GLN A 77 0.03 13.12 10.60
N LYS A 78 0.41 13.38 9.34
CA LYS A 78 1.20 14.53 8.91
C LYS A 78 0.34 15.67 8.32
N GLY A 79 -0.99 15.54 8.32
CA GLY A 79 -1.90 16.52 7.72
C GLY A 79 -1.90 16.50 6.18
N LEU A 80 -1.46 15.40 5.57
CA LEU A 80 -1.36 15.22 4.12
C LEU A 80 -2.37 14.17 3.62
N THR A 81 -2.71 14.23 2.33
CA THR A 81 -3.61 13.29 1.65
C THR A 81 -2.88 12.64 0.48
N ILE A 82 -3.18 11.37 0.20
CA ILE A 82 -2.54 10.51 -0.82
C ILE A 82 -3.58 9.66 -1.55
#